data_AF-A2Z4U6-F1
#
_entry.id   AF-A2Z4U6-F1
#
_cell.length_a   1.000
_cell.length_b   1.000
_cell.length_c   1.000
_cell.angle_alpha   90.00
_cell.angle_beta   90.00
_cell.angle_gamma   90.00
#
_symmetry.space_group_name_H-M   'P 1'
#
loop_
_entity.id
_entity.type
_entity.pdbx_description
1 polymer ?
#
loop_
_entity_poly.entity_id
_entity_poly.type
_entity_poly.pdbx_seq_one_letter_code
_entity_poly.pdbx_strand_id
1 'polypeptide(L)'
;MEIAVSAVTGELFSRFISFLLSKYSSHEISEDKQLERLQQLLLRICAVVEEADGRYITNSGMLMQLKGLADAMYRGHHVLDMLRCWTLTQENSIKEVQVGSPFPPLKRFRAIVDAAGKDKARYFEIHRTLEILETAVDHMPEFVVLLGGCQRMSRRPYDAYLYIDNFMFGRHTEKQRLLNFLLEYNPPSLPAVLPIVGGHAVGKKTLIAHACADERVQSQFSSILHLNEDDLLRIAHSDTLLSGKMLVVVEFVSDLNEKNWEELYTSLAQMNEGSKVITISRFRKSEKLGTVKPILLDIHSHEELTYLFKTLAFGSANPMDHPRLLQVAEEFAMQLQLRGSLISVNICADVLRWNLDVNFWISILNRCITVAEKNFSLYGKHVRSLFEQGHRLDITNFASSSAAPLHIIPFAGHSSALKDLQRVTLRELLLDPSVRPKGDFNLVSWESKLPPYTSFIHFVPNYSQDFPKDKPLSGRKRRGDPS
;
A
#
# COMPACT_ATOMS: atom_id res chain seq x y z
N MET A 1 -67.69 30.22 -1.34
CA MET A 1 -66.77 30.11 -0.19
C MET A 1 -65.61 29.17 -0.49
N GLU A 2 -65.81 28.08 -1.24
CA GLU A 2 -64.76 27.11 -1.61
C GLU A 2 -63.63 27.67 -2.50
N ILE A 3 -63.92 28.59 -3.43
CA ILE A 3 -62.90 29.19 -4.33
C ILE A 3 -61.89 30.05 -3.55
N ALA A 4 -62.36 30.79 -2.54
CA ALA A 4 -61.50 31.63 -1.70
C ALA A 4 -60.62 30.78 -0.76
N VAL A 5 -61.14 29.65 -0.25
CA VAL A 5 -60.36 28.72 0.58
C VAL A 5 -59.27 28.04 -0.25
N SER A 6 -59.55 27.67 -1.50
CA SER A 6 -58.57 27.08 -2.44
C SER A 6 -57.43 28.04 -2.80
N ALA A 7 -57.74 29.33 -3.03
CA ALA A 7 -56.74 30.35 -3.32
C ALA A 7 -55.79 30.58 -2.12
N VAL A 8 -56.35 30.65 -0.91
CA VAL A 8 -55.55 30.84 0.32
C VAL A 8 -54.71 29.60 0.64
N THR A 9 -55.22 28.38 0.41
CA THR A 9 -54.43 27.15 0.58
C THR A 9 -53.32 27.04 -0.47
N GLY A 10 -53.57 27.42 -1.72
CA GLY A 10 -52.55 27.47 -2.77
C GLY A 10 -51.41 28.44 -2.45
N GLU A 11 -51.73 29.63 -1.92
CA GLU A 11 -50.73 30.62 -1.55
C GLU A 11 -49.91 30.20 -0.33
N LEU A 12 -50.56 29.62 0.69
CA LEU A 12 -49.87 29.03 1.85
C LEU A 12 -48.97 27.85 1.45
N PHE A 13 -49.41 27.00 0.53
CA PHE A 13 -48.56 25.93 -0.02
C PHE A 13 -47.38 26.49 -0.80
N SER A 14 -47.58 27.52 -1.63
CA SER A 14 -46.48 28.14 -2.38
C SER A 14 -45.45 28.81 -1.45
N ARG A 15 -45.92 29.44 -0.36
CA ARG A 15 -45.06 30.06 0.66
C ARG A 15 -44.36 29.01 1.50
N PHE A 16 -44.99 27.88 1.80
CA PHE A 16 -44.37 26.75 2.48
C PHE A 16 -43.30 26.09 1.60
N ILE A 17 -43.58 25.86 0.32
CA ILE A 17 -42.61 25.35 -0.65
C ILE A 17 -41.48 26.36 -0.88
N SER A 18 -41.77 27.65 -0.96
CA SER A 18 -40.75 28.72 -1.06
C SER A 18 -39.94 28.85 0.21
N PHE A 19 -40.54 28.62 1.39
CA PHE A 19 -39.84 28.59 2.67
C PHE A 19 -38.97 27.34 2.82
N LEU A 20 -39.42 26.19 2.33
CA LEU A 20 -38.58 24.99 2.26
C LEU A 20 -37.45 25.20 1.26
N LEU A 21 -37.72 25.70 0.06
CA LEU A 21 -36.71 26.05 -0.94
C LEU A 21 -35.73 27.10 -0.41
N SER A 22 -36.19 28.12 0.33
CA SER A 22 -35.33 29.13 0.93
C SER A 22 -34.53 28.57 2.10
N LYS A 23 -35.09 27.65 2.90
CA LYS A 23 -34.40 26.96 4.00
C LYS A 23 -33.38 25.92 3.51
N TYR A 24 -33.59 25.34 2.33
CA TYR A 24 -32.64 24.44 1.67
C TYR A 24 -31.61 25.18 0.80
N SER A 25 -31.93 26.35 0.24
CA SER A 25 -30.99 27.20 -0.52
C SER A 25 -30.16 28.15 0.38
N SER A 26 -30.60 28.46 1.59
CA SER A 26 -29.89 29.36 2.51
C SER A 26 -28.65 28.78 3.19
N HIS A 27 -28.20 27.57 2.79
CA HIS A 27 -26.92 26.97 3.21
C HIS A 27 -26.03 26.56 2.03
N GLU A 28 -26.22 27.13 0.84
CA GLU A 28 -25.20 27.06 -0.22
C GLU A 28 -24.01 27.97 0.16
N ILE A 29 -23.15 27.48 1.05
CA ILE A 29 -21.77 27.93 1.09
C ILE A 29 -21.22 27.70 -0.32
N SER A 30 -20.80 28.77 -1.01
CA SER A 30 -20.17 28.69 -2.33
C SER A 30 -19.11 27.58 -2.34
N GLU A 31 -19.05 26.78 -3.42
CA GLU A 31 -18.08 25.69 -3.57
C GLU A 31 -16.65 26.15 -3.26
N ASP A 32 -16.30 27.39 -3.61
CA ASP A 32 -15.00 28.00 -3.30
C ASP A 32 -14.77 28.11 -1.78
N LYS A 33 -15.77 28.54 -1.02
CA LYS A 33 -15.70 28.63 0.45
C LYS A 33 -15.61 27.24 1.09
N GLN A 34 -16.30 26.24 0.53
CA GLN A 34 -16.19 24.85 0.99
C GLN A 34 -14.79 24.29 0.73
N LEU A 35 -14.21 24.60 -0.43
CA LEU A 35 -12.86 24.21 -0.80
C LEU A 35 -11.80 24.88 0.08
N GLU A 36 -11.92 26.19 0.33
CA GLU A 36 -11.05 26.91 1.27
C GLU A 36 -11.11 26.29 2.67
N ARG A 37 -12.33 26.00 3.15
CA ARG A 37 -12.53 25.34 4.45
C ARG A 37 -11.90 23.96 4.50
N LEU A 38 -12.08 23.15 3.45
CA LEU A 38 -11.49 21.83 3.31
C LEU A 38 -9.97 21.89 3.41
N GLN A 39 -9.34 22.82 2.67
CA GLN A 39 -7.89 23.01 2.69
C GLN A 39 -7.38 23.45 4.07
N GLN A 40 -8.07 24.37 4.75
CA GLN A 40 -7.71 24.82 6.09
C GLN A 40 -7.75 23.69 7.12
N LEU A 41 -8.80 22.86 7.09
CA LEU A 41 -8.93 21.71 8.00
C LEU A 41 -7.85 20.66 7.72
N LEU A 42 -7.61 20.35 6.44
CA LEU A 42 -6.55 19.42 6.03
C LEU A 42 -5.18 19.89 6.52
N LEU A 43 -4.82 21.17 6.32
CA LEU A 43 -3.55 21.72 6.79
C LEU A 43 -3.34 21.50 8.30
N ARG A 44 -4.40 21.67 9.11
CA ARG A 44 -4.34 21.46 10.57
C ARG A 44 -4.13 19.98 10.90
N ILE A 45 -4.88 19.08 10.25
CA ILE A 45 -4.76 17.64 10.49
C ILE A 45 -3.40 17.13 10.03
N CYS A 46 -2.92 17.51 8.84
CA CYS A 46 -1.60 17.12 8.33
C CYS A 46 -0.49 17.54 9.30
N ALA A 47 -0.51 18.78 9.79
CA ALA A 47 0.48 19.26 10.75
C ALA A 47 0.51 18.43 12.04
N VAL A 48 -0.66 18.01 12.54
CA VAL A 48 -0.76 17.16 13.73
C VAL A 48 -0.30 15.73 13.47
N VAL A 49 -0.66 15.14 12.32
CA VAL A 49 -0.22 13.79 11.92
C VAL A 49 1.30 13.77 11.72
N GLU A 50 1.88 14.78 11.07
CA GLU A 50 3.32 14.92 10.88
C GLU A 50 4.07 15.10 12.22
N GLU A 51 3.55 15.92 13.13
CA GLU A 51 4.14 16.07 14.46
C GLU A 51 4.04 14.77 15.28
N ALA A 52 2.94 14.02 15.13
CA ALA A 52 2.74 12.73 15.78
C ALA A 52 3.69 11.65 15.27
N ASP A 53 3.97 11.62 13.97
CA ASP A 53 4.93 10.68 13.38
C ASP A 53 6.37 10.92 13.89
N GLY A 54 6.70 12.15 14.28
CA GLY A 54 7.97 12.53 14.87
C GLY A 54 8.12 12.25 16.37
N ARG A 55 7.16 11.58 17.03
CA ARG A 55 7.15 11.36 18.48
C ARG A 55 6.89 9.92 18.88
N TYR A 56 7.41 9.50 20.02
CA TYR A 56 7.14 8.18 20.60
C TYR A 56 5.79 8.18 21.33
N ILE A 57 4.81 7.45 20.80
CA ILE A 57 3.45 7.36 21.34
C ILE A 57 3.22 5.96 21.91
N THR A 58 3.20 5.87 23.25
CA THR A 58 3.00 4.62 23.98
C THR A 58 1.53 4.36 24.31
N ASN A 59 0.74 5.42 24.46
CA ASN A 59 -0.67 5.32 24.83
C ASN A 59 -1.52 4.76 23.66
N SER A 60 -2.21 3.64 23.91
CA SER A 60 -3.02 2.97 22.89
C SER A 60 -4.21 3.80 22.40
N GLY A 61 -4.82 4.61 23.26
CA GLY A 61 -5.88 5.55 22.88
C GLY A 61 -5.40 6.63 21.93
N MET A 62 -4.23 7.21 22.21
CA MET A 62 -3.58 8.17 21.31
C MET A 62 -3.23 7.55 19.95
N LEU A 63 -2.79 6.29 19.91
CA LEU A 63 -2.55 5.59 18.65
C LEU A 63 -3.84 5.41 17.83
N MET A 64 -4.97 5.16 18.49
CA MET A 64 -6.27 5.09 17.81
C MET A 64 -6.71 6.46 17.29
N GLN A 65 -6.45 7.54 18.04
CA GLN A 65 -6.70 8.90 17.58
C GLN A 65 -5.82 9.26 16.37
N LEU A 66 -4.52 8.94 16.40
CA LEU A 66 -3.61 9.13 15.27
C LEU A 66 -4.11 8.39 14.02
N LYS A 67 -4.61 7.15 14.18
CA LYS A 67 -5.21 6.41 13.07
C LYS A 67 -6.39 7.16 12.46
N GLY A 68 -7.31 7.64 13.30
CA GLY A 68 -8.48 8.39 12.86
C GLY A 68 -8.11 9.69 12.14
N LEU A 69 -7.11 10.41 12.64
CA LEU A 69 -6.59 11.63 12.01
C LEU A 69 -5.96 11.33 10.64
N ALA A 70 -5.15 10.27 10.52
CA ALA A 70 -4.56 9.86 9.25
C ALA A 70 -5.64 9.41 8.23
N ASP A 71 -6.63 8.64 8.67
CA ASP A 71 -7.75 8.21 7.82
C ASP A 71 -8.54 9.44 7.31
N ALA A 72 -8.81 10.41 8.18
CA ALA A 72 -9.48 11.66 7.81
C ALA A 72 -8.64 12.47 6.81
N MET A 73 -7.32 12.58 7.04
CA MET A 73 -6.37 13.24 6.15
C MET A 73 -6.42 12.65 4.73
N TYR A 74 -6.33 11.33 4.59
CA TYR A 74 -6.36 10.68 3.27
C TYR A 74 -7.69 10.88 2.54
N ARG A 75 -8.82 10.78 3.25
CA ARG A 75 -10.14 11.09 2.69
C ARG A 75 -10.24 12.54 2.22
N GLY A 76 -9.74 13.48 3.02
CA GLY A 76 -9.73 14.89 2.66
C GLY A 76 -8.91 15.18 1.41
N HIS A 77 -7.70 14.60 1.29
CA HIS A 77 -6.89 14.73 0.08
C HIS A 77 -7.54 14.09 -1.15
N HIS A 78 -8.19 12.94 -0.98
CA HIS A 78 -8.92 12.28 -2.06
C HIS A 78 -10.02 13.17 -2.63
N VAL A 79 -10.88 13.74 -1.77
CA VAL A 79 -11.94 14.68 -2.21
C VAL A 79 -11.37 15.97 -2.79
N LEU A 80 -10.30 16.50 -2.19
CA LEU A 80 -9.63 17.69 -2.69
C LEU A 80 -9.12 17.50 -4.14
N ASP A 81 -8.50 16.35 -4.42
CA ASP A 81 -8.03 16.00 -5.77
C ASP A 81 -9.19 15.82 -6.75
N MET A 82 -10.30 15.22 -6.32
CA MET A 82 -11.50 15.08 -7.16
C MET A 82 -12.07 16.44 -7.56
N LEU A 83 -12.18 17.39 -6.62
CA LEU A 83 -12.67 18.75 -6.88
C LEU A 83 -11.81 19.49 -7.90
N ARG A 84 -10.49 19.35 -7.78
CA ARG A 84 -9.50 19.94 -8.68
C ARG A 84 -9.58 19.33 -10.08
N CYS A 85 -9.81 18.03 -10.19
CA CYS A 85 -10.02 17.38 -11.48
C CYS A 85 -11.31 17.88 -12.16
N TRP A 86 -12.39 18.08 -11.40
CA TRP A 86 -13.68 18.50 -11.94
C TRP A 86 -13.68 19.93 -12.48
N THR A 87 -13.15 20.89 -11.71
CA THR A 87 -13.04 22.31 -12.11
C THR A 87 -12.31 22.50 -13.44
N LEU A 88 -11.20 21.77 -13.64
CA LEU A 88 -10.35 21.90 -14.83
C LEU A 88 -10.84 21.11 -16.06
N THR A 89 -11.78 20.17 -15.86
CA THR A 89 -12.40 19.41 -16.97
C THR A 89 -13.51 20.22 -17.65
N GLN A 90 -14.15 21.15 -16.94
CA GLN A 90 -15.20 22.02 -17.47
C GLN A 90 -14.65 23.04 -18.50
N GLU A 91 -13.37 23.41 -18.39
CA GLU A 91 -12.71 24.37 -19.29
C GLU A 91 -12.11 23.75 -20.56
N ASN A 92 -11.89 22.43 -20.58
CA ASN A 92 -11.21 21.74 -21.68
C ASN A 92 -12.05 20.56 -22.22
N SER A 93 -13.06 20.88 -23.04
CA SER A 93 -13.80 19.88 -23.81
C SER A 93 -12.85 19.04 -24.67
N ILE A 94 -12.74 17.76 -24.33
CA ILE A 94 -11.80 16.80 -24.91
C ILE A 94 -12.18 16.46 -26.37
N LYS A 95 -11.29 16.71 -27.33
CA LYS A 95 -11.22 15.95 -28.59
C LYS A 95 -10.19 14.83 -28.42
N GLU A 96 -10.63 13.58 -28.35
CA GLU A 96 -9.76 12.40 -28.27
C GLU A 96 -9.19 12.02 -29.65
N VAL A 97 -7.91 11.60 -29.67
CA VAL A 97 -7.31 10.79 -30.73
C VAL A 97 -7.86 9.37 -30.60
N GLN A 98 -8.58 8.91 -31.62
CA GLN A 98 -9.07 7.53 -31.70
C GLN A 98 -7.90 6.56 -31.92
N VAL A 99 -7.49 5.85 -30.88
CA VAL A 99 -6.69 4.63 -31.02
C VAL A 99 -7.62 3.46 -30.71
N GLY A 100 -7.88 2.62 -31.73
CA GLY A 100 -8.85 1.52 -31.71
C GLY A 100 -8.47 0.37 -30.77
N SER A 101 -8.64 0.57 -29.47
CA SER A 101 -8.73 -0.50 -28.47
C SER A 101 -10.21 -0.84 -28.23
N PRO A 102 -10.61 -2.13 -28.18
CA PRO A 102 -12.00 -2.52 -27.91
C PRO A 102 -12.49 -2.17 -26.50
N PHE A 103 -11.61 -1.74 -25.58
CA PHE A 103 -12.00 -1.37 -24.20
C PHE A 103 -11.28 -0.10 -23.74
N PRO A 104 -12.01 1.01 -23.49
CA PRO A 104 -11.41 2.29 -23.11
C PRO A 104 -11.56 2.54 -21.60
N PRO A 105 -10.47 2.52 -20.79
CA PRO A 105 -10.51 2.89 -19.37
C PRO A 105 -11.03 4.32 -19.17
N LEU A 106 -10.73 5.24 -20.09
CA LEU A 106 -11.25 6.61 -20.09
C LEU A 106 -12.78 6.70 -20.17
N LYS A 107 -13.51 5.70 -20.69
CA LYS A 107 -14.98 5.72 -20.67
C LYS A 107 -15.57 5.47 -19.29
N ARG A 108 -14.88 4.75 -18.39
CA ARG A 108 -15.33 4.60 -16.99
C ARG A 108 -15.21 5.92 -16.26
N PHE A 109 -14.10 6.65 -16.44
CA PHE A 109 -13.97 7.98 -15.86
C PHE A 109 -14.87 9.03 -16.54
N ARG A 110 -15.11 8.99 -17.86
CA ARG A 110 -16.16 9.81 -18.50
C ARG A 110 -17.54 9.49 -17.95
N ALA A 111 -17.89 8.22 -17.69
CA ALA A 111 -19.13 7.90 -16.97
C ALA A 111 -19.10 8.41 -15.51
N ILE A 112 -17.90 8.53 -14.91
CA ILE A 112 -17.69 9.16 -13.60
C ILE A 112 -17.89 10.69 -13.65
N VAL A 113 -17.53 11.36 -14.74
CA VAL A 113 -17.48 12.84 -14.86
C VAL A 113 -18.66 13.46 -15.64
N ASP A 114 -19.17 12.84 -16.71
CA ASP A 114 -20.12 13.45 -17.67
C ASP A 114 -21.62 13.25 -17.36
N ALA A 115 -21.99 12.60 -16.26
CA ALA A 115 -23.40 12.39 -15.94
C ALA A 115 -23.98 13.60 -15.16
N ALA A 116 -24.85 14.37 -15.81
CA ALA A 116 -25.61 15.51 -15.27
C ALA A 116 -26.44 15.26 -13.98
N GLY A 117 -26.38 14.05 -13.40
CA GLY A 117 -26.96 13.69 -12.10
C GLY A 117 -25.97 13.72 -10.92
N LYS A 118 -24.76 14.28 -11.08
CA LYS A 118 -23.65 14.16 -10.12
C LYS A 118 -23.31 15.36 -9.26
N ASP A 119 -23.86 16.54 -9.51
CA ASP A 119 -23.62 17.69 -8.62
C ASP A 119 -24.09 17.39 -7.19
N LYS A 120 -25.19 16.65 -7.03
CA LYS A 120 -25.68 16.21 -5.73
C LYS A 120 -24.78 15.18 -5.04
N ALA A 121 -24.20 14.23 -5.80
CA ALA A 121 -23.28 13.23 -5.26
C ALA A 121 -21.93 13.87 -4.88
N ARG A 122 -21.44 14.80 -5.72
CA ARG A 122 -20.29 15.65 -5.45
C ARG A 122 -20.48 16.43 -4.16
N TYR A 123 -21.55 17.21 -4.09
CA TYR A 123 -21.89 18.02 -2.92
C TYR A 123 -21.99 17.15 -1.66
N PHE A 124 -22.64 15.99 -1.75
CA PHE A 124 -22.75 15.06 -0.63
C PHE A 124 -21.38 14.55 -0.15
N GLU A 125 -20.47 14.21 -1.07
CA GLU A 125 -19.13 13.72 -0.71
C GLU A 125 -18.26 14.82 -0.07
N ILE A 126 -18.36 16.06 -0.58
CA ILE A 126 -17.69 17.23 0.01
C ILE A 126 -18.21 17.46 1.43
N HIS A 127 -19.53 17.55 1.60
CA HIS A 127 -20.15 17.79 2.89
C HIS A 127 -19.80 16.70 3.91
N ARG A 128 -19.90 15.44 3.51
CA ARG A 128 -19.52 14.32 4.34
C ARG A 128 -18.06 14.40 4.78
N THR A 129 -17.16 14.77 3.87
CA THR A 129 -15.73 14.86 4.17
C THR A 129 -15.42 16.06 5.05
N LEU A 130 -16.08 17.20 4.84
CA LEU A 130 -16.02 18.35 5.74
C LEU A 130 -16.47 17.97 7.15
N GLU A 131 -17.62 17.30 7.30
CA GLU A 131 -18.10 16.82 8.61
C GLU A 131 -17.07 15.91 9.30
N ILE A 132 -16.44 14.98 8.56
CA ILE A 132 -15.38 14.10 9.08
C ILE A 132 -14.18 14.91 9.56
N LEU A 133 -13.72 15.89 8.76
CA LEU A 133 -12.55 16.70 9.08
C LEU A 133 -12.82 17.68 10.23
N GLU A 134 -14.00 18.27 10.29
CA GLU A 134 -14.42 19.14 11.40
C GLU A 134 -14.51 18.33 12.69
N THR A 135 -15.15 17.16 12.64
CA THR A 135 -15.17 16.22 13.76
C THR A 135 -13.75 15.86 14.20
N ALA A 136 -12.85 15.54 13.27
CA ALA A 136 -11.47 15.19 13.59
C ALA A 136 -10.72 16.35 14.27
N VAL A 137 -10.90 17.58 13.77
CA VAL A 137 -10.30 18.79 14.35
C VAL A 137 -10.88 19.12 15.72
N ASP A 138 -12.17 18.91 15.94
CA ASP A 138 -12.83 19.18 17.22
C ASP A 138 -12.34 18.23 18.33
N HIS A 139 -12.00 16.98 17.98
CA HIS A 139 -11.48 15.99 18.93
C HIS A 139 -9.95 16.04 19.10
N MET A 140 -9.22 16.83 18.30
CA MET A 140 -7.76 16.88 18.37
C MET A 140 -7.14 17.65 19.57
N PRO A 141 -7.80 18.62 20.26
CA PRO A 141 -7.11 19.45 21.27
C PRO A 141 -6.45 18.64 22.40
N GLU A 142 -7.17 17.67 22.97
CA GLU A 142 -6.64 16.78 24.01
C GLU A 142 -5.46 15.95 23.49
N PHE A 143 -5.60 15.41 22.27
CA PHE A 143 -4.53 14.66 21.61
C PHE A 143 -3.27 15.50 21.46
N VAL A 144 -3.38 16.75 20.99
CA VAL A 144 -2.25 17.67 20.79
C VAL A 144 -1.55 18.00 22.12
N VAL A 145 -2.32 18.23 23.18
CA VAL A 145 -1.77 18.50 24.52
C VAL A 145 -0.97 17.29 25.03
N LEU A 146 -1.55 16.09 24.96
CA LEU A 146 -0.87 14.85 25.37
C LEU A 146 0.35 14.57 24.50
N LEU A 147 0.25 14.82 23.19
CA LEU A 147 1.33 14.65 22.24
C LEU A 147 2.53 15.55 22.60
N GLY A 148 2.29 16.74 23.14
CA GLY A 148 3.32 17.64 23.66
C GLY A 148 4.24 16.98 24.69
N GLY A 149 3.72 16.05 25.51
CA GLY A 149 4.48 15.29 26.50
C GLY A 149 5.23 14.07 25.96
N CYS A 150 4.98 13.66 24.72
CA CYS A 150 5.68 12.55 24.10
C CYS A 150 7.10 12.95 23.67
N GLN A 151 8.08 12.09 23.96
CA GLN A 151 9.47 12.29 23.54
C GLN A 151 9.57 12.35 22.01
N ARG A 152 10.35 13.30 21.49
CA ARG A 152 10.64 13.41 20.05
C ARG A 152 11.63 12.32 19.61
N MET A 153 11.37 11.74 18.45
CA MET A 153 12.32 10.85 17.78
C MET A 153 13.49 11.68 17.23
N SER A 154 14.70 11.14 17.24
CA SER A 154 15.84 11.78 16.57
C SER A 154 15.55 11.82 15.06
N ARG A 155 15.38 13.04 14.51
CA ARG A 155 15.16 13.22 13.07
C ARG A 155 16.48 12.97 12.34
N ARG A 156 16.60 11.84 11.66
CA ARG A 156 17.66 11.64 10.66
C ARG A 156 17.23 12.34 9.37
N PRO A 157 18.11 13.15 8.74
CA PRO A 157 17.76 13.87 7.50
C PRO A 157 17.22 12.95 6.40
N TYR A 158 17.70 11.71 6.35
CA TYR A 158 17.41 10.75 5.28
C TYR A 158 16.19 9.84 5.55
N ASP A 159 15.68 9.85 6.79
CA ASP A 159 14.49 9.09 7.21
C ASP A 159 13.21 9.95 7.21
N ALA A 160 13.33 11.21 6.76
CA ALA A 160 12.25 12.19 6.67
C ALA A 160 11.87 12.48 5.21
N TYR A 161 10.74 13.16 5.02
CA TYR A 161 10.11 13.60 3.76
C TYR A 161 11.03 14.26 2.69
N LEU A 162 12.32 14.46 2.97
CA LEU A 162 13.32 14.94 2.01
C LEU A 162 13.50 13.98 0.83
N TYR A 163 13.43 12.67 1.05
CA TYR A 163 13.41 11.66 -0.01
C TYR A 163 12.13 10.83 0.11
N ILE A 164 11.13 11.19 -0.70
CA ILE A 164 9.82 10.50 -0.77
C ILE A 164 9.98 8.97 -0.89
N ASP A 165 11.07 8.52 -1.51
CA ASP A 165 11.34 7.10 -1.75
C ASP A 165 11.91 6.33 -0.53
N ASN A 166 12.28 7.02 0.56
CA ASN A 166 12.91 6.44 1.75
C ASN A 166 11.97 6.40 2.98
N PHE A 167 10.71 6.83 2.83
CA PHE A 167 9.76 6.91 3.93
C PHE A 167 8.72 5.78 3.89
N MET A 168 8.47 5.15 5.04
CA MET A 168 7.44 4.12 5.18
C MET A 168 6.06 4.76 5.35
N PHE A 169 5.28 4.74 4.28
CA PHE A 169 3.97 5.38 4.22
C PHE A 169 2.86 4.65 4.98
N GLY A 170 2.02 5.38 5.71
CA GLY A 170 0.73 4.87 6.21
C GLY A 170 0.81 3.82 7.32
N ARG A 171 2.00 3.60 7.91
CA ARG A 171 2.23 2.58 8.95
C ARG A 171 2.56 3.18 10.31
N HIS A 172 2.08 4.40 10.57
CA HIS A 172 2.40 5.16 11.78
C HIS A 172 2.03 4.37 13.04
N THR A 173 0.82 3.83 13.10
CA THR A 173 0.35 3.11 14.29
C THR A 173 1.06 1.78 14.49
N GLU A 174 1.30 1.04 13.41
CA GLU A 174 1.96 -0.25 13.44
C GLU A 174 3.44 -0.11 13.82
N LYS A 175 4.10 0.94 13.32
CA LYS A 175 5.48 1.32 13.71
C LYS A 175 5.55 1.60 15.20
N GLN A 176 4.63 2.41 15.74
CA GLN A 176 4.61 2.72 17.17
C GLN A 176 4.35 1.48 18.03
N ARG A 177 3.40 0.63 17.64
CA ARG A 177 3.12 -0.63 18.37
C ARG A 177 4.32 -1.57 18.36
N LEU A 178 5.05 -1.64 17.25
CA LEU A 178 6.28 -2.42 17.17
C LEU A 178 7.39 -1.81 18.04
N LEU A 179 7.59 -0.49 18.00
CA LEU A 179 8.57 0.19 18.86
C LEU A 179 8.25 0.01 20.35
N ASN A 180 6.98 0.14 20.73
CA ASN A 180 6.52 -0.10 22.10
C ASN A 180 6.83 -1.54 22.51
N PHE A 181 6.47 -2.53 21.69
CA PHE A 181 6.81 -3.92 21.96
C PHE A 181 8.31 -4.14 22.07
N LEU A 182 9.15 -3.52 21.26
CA LEU A 182 10.61 -3.71 21.30
C LEU A 182 11.21 -3.07 22.55
N LEU A 183 10.83 -1.82 22.85
CA LEU A 183 11.39 -1.01 23.94
C LEU A 183 10.81 -1.33 25.32
N GLU A 184 9.68 -2.05 25.40
CA GLU A 184 9.07 -2.45 26.66
C GLU A 184 10.04 -3.28 27.52
N TYR A 185 10.10 -2.98 28.81
CA TYR A 185 10.84 -3.80 29.77
C TYR A 185 9.95 -4.97 30.17
N ASN A 186 10.35 -6.19 29.82
CA ASN A 186 9.66 -7.40 30.26
C ASN A 186 10.33 -7.92 31.54
N PRO A 187 9.56 -8.34 32.56
CA PRO A 187 10.12 -9.04 33.70
C PRO A 187 10.77 -10.37 33.27
N PRO A 188 11.66 -10.94 34.09
CA PRO A 188 12.36 -12.19 33.78
C PRO A 188 11.36 -13.32 33.49
N SER A 189 11.17 -13.60 32.20
CA SER A 189 10.21 -14.55 31.68
C SER A 189 10.64 -15.02 30.29
N LEU A 190 9.92 -16.00 29.73
CA LEU A 190 10.14 -16.47 28.37
C LEU A 190 10.11 -15.31 27.36
N PRO A 191 10.90 -15.38 26.28
CA PRO A 191 10.92 -14.34 25.25
C PRO A 191 9.53 -14.04 24.71
N ALA A 192 9.11 -12.79 24.79
CA ALA A 192 7.83 -12.37 24.26
C ALA A 192 7.82 -12.53 22.73
N VAL A 193 6.71 -13.03 22.18
CA VAL A 193 6.52 -13.29 20.76
C VAL A 193 5.46 -12.34 20.20
N LEU A 194 5.86 -11.49 19.26
CA LEU A 194 4.96 -10.60 18.52
C LEU A 194 4.75 -11.11 17.09
N PRO A 195 3.52 -11.57 16.75
CA PRO A 195 3.19 -11.90 15.37
C PRO A 195 2.89 -10.65 14.55
N ILE A 196 3.52 -10.56 13.38
CA ILE A 196 3.21 -9.61 12.32
C ILE A 196 2.64 -10.39 11.13
N VAL A 197 1.35 -10.21 10.90
CA VAL A 197 0.59 -11.01 9.93
C VAL A 197 0.01 -10.09 8.87
N GLY A 198 0.12 -10.49 7.61
CA GLY A 198 -0.42 -9.70 6.50
C GLY A 198 -0.13 -10.31 5.16
N GLY A 199 -0.81 -9.84 4.10
CA GLY A 199 -0.68 -10.39 2.75
C GLY A 199 0.74 -10.37 2.17
N HIS A 200 0.89 -10.92 0.97
CA HIS A 200 2.16 -10.82 0.25
C HIS A 200 2.50 -9.35 -0.04
N ALA A 201 3.78 -8.98 0.13
CA ALA A 201 4.28 -7.65 -0.21
C ALA A 201 3.57 -6.44 0.45
N VAL A 202 2.98 -6.60 1.64
CA VAL A 202 2.32 -5.50 2.38
C VAL A 202 3.26 -4.66 3.28
N GLY A 203 4.57 -4.95 3.25
CA GLY A 203 5.58 -4.18 3.99
C GLY A 203 6.00 -4.74 5.36
N LYS A 204 5.72 -6.01 5.68
CA LYS A 204 6.07 -6.62 7.00
C LYS A 204 7.56 -6.51 7.34
N LYS A 205 8.43 -6.91 6.41
CA LYS A 205 9.90 -6.83 6.58
C LYS A 205 10.38 -5.38 6.68
N THR A 206 9.79 -4.50 5.87
CA THR A 206 10.09 -3.07 5.86
C THR A 206 9.73 -2.42 7.20
N LEU A 207 8.56 -2.72 7.76
CA LEU A 207 8.14 -2.27 9.08
C LEU A 207 9.16 -2.65 10.16
N ILE A 208 9.60 -3.91 10.18
CA ILE A 208 10.60 -4.40 11.13
C ILE A 208 11.92 -3.69 10.93
N ALA A 209 12.39 -3.58 9.69
CA ALA A 209 13.67 -2.95 9.41
C ALA A 209 13.68 -1.47 9.79
N HIS A 210 12.57 -0.74 9.59
CA HIS A 210 12.43 0.64 10.06
C HIS A 210 12.43 0.75 11.58
N ALA A 211 11.76 -0.17 12.30
CA ALA A 211 11.80 -0.17 13.76
C ALA A 211 13.19 -0.53 14.30
N CYS A 212 13.90 -1.46 13.63
CA CYS A 212 15.28 -1.84 13.97
C CYS A 212 16.31 -0.75 13.61
N ALA A 213 15.95 0.22 12.77
CA ALA A 213 16.81 1.37 12.47
C ALA A 213 16.81 2.42 13.58
N ASP A 214 15.84 2.36 14.51
CA ASP A 214 15.74 3.24 15.68
C ASP A 214 16.92 2.99 16.63
N GLU A 215 17.60 4.07 17.03
CA GLU A 215 18.81 4.03 17.85
C GLU A 215 18.57 3.37 19.21
N ARG A 216 17.37 3.54 19.78
CA ARG A 216 17.01 2.94 21.06
C ARG A 216 16.87 1.44 20.91
N VAL A 217 16.25 0.98 19.82
CA VAL A 217 16.13 -0.45 19.51
C VAL A 217 17.52 -1.05 19.27
N GLN A 218 18.36 -0.38 18.48
CA GLN A 218 19.74 -0.83 18.23
C GLN A 218 20.57 -0.93 19.51
N SER A 219 20.41 0.04 20.43
CA SER A 219 21.10 0.00 21.72
C SER A 219 20.61 -1.10 22.67
N GLN A 220 19.39 -1.60 22.45
CA GLN A 220 18.72 -2.54 23.34
C GLN A 220 19.06 -4.00 23.03
N PHE A 221 19.37 -4.32 21.78
CA PHE A 221 19.67 -5.69 21.33
C PHE A 221 21.11 -5.79 20.83
N SER A 222 21.87 -6.72 21.40
CA SER A 222 23.25 -7.02 20.99
C SER A 222 23.34 -7.63 19.59
N SER A 223 22.27 -8.26 19.11
CA SER A 223 22.18 -8.88 17.79
C SER A 223 20.72 -9.00 17.33
N ILE A 224 20.51 -8.85 16.02
CA ILE A 224 19.23 -9.04 15.35
C ILE A 224 19.39 -10.17 14.34
N LEU A 225 18.69 -11.27 14.54
CA LEU A 225 18.78 -12.47 13.71
C LEU A 225 17.54 -12.59 12.83
N HIS A 226 17.73 -12.72 11.52
CA HIS A 226 16.66 -12.99 10.56
C HIS A 226 16.73 -14.45 10.13
N LEU A 227 15.71 -15.21 10.49
CA LEU A 227 15.62 -16.66 10.27
C LEU A 227 14.44 -16.96 9.35
N ASN A 228 14.64 -17.87 8.41
CA ASN A 228 13.54 -18.53 7.70
C ASN A 228 13.24 -19.90 8.35
N GLU A 229 12.14 -20.54 7.91
CA GLU A 229 11.71 -21.86 8.40
C GLU A 229 12.78 -22.96 8.31
N ASP A 230 13.67 -22.93 7.31
CA ASP A 230 14.76 -23.90 7.14
C ASP A 230 15.94 -23.64 8.10
N ASP A 231 16.18 -22.37 8.45
CA ASP A 231 17.19 -21.98 9.45
C ASP A 231 16.77 -22.42 10.86
N LEU A 232 15.46 -22.52 11.12
CA LEU A 232 14.90 -22.96 12.42
C LEU A 232 15.38 -24.34 12.82
N LEU A 233 15.32 -25.30 11.90
CA LEU A 233 15.77 -26.68 12.16
C LEU A 233 17.27 -26.76 12.42
N ARG A 234 18.06 -25.84 11.85
CA ARG A 234 19.52 -25.83 12.05
C ARG A 234 19.89 -25.24 13.40
N ILE A 235 19.20 -24.17 13.82
CA ILE A 235 19.50 -23.46 15.07
C ILE A 235 19.03 -24.25 16.29
N ALA A 236 17.89 -24.94 16.19
CA ALA A 236 17.39 -25.83 17.25
C ALA A 236 18.37 -26.96 17.62
N HIS A 237 19.36 -27.24 16.77
CA HIS A 237 20.39 -28.25 16.98
C HIS A 237 21.78 -27.68 17.27
N SER A 238 21.89 -26.38 17.57
CA SER A 238 23.16 -25.69 17.77
C SER A 238 23.15 -24.81 19.03
N ASP A 239 24.23 -24.85 19.81
CA ASP A 239 24.47 -24.00 20.99
C ASP A 239 24.82 -22.54 20.63
N THR A 240 24.32 -22.02 19.50
CA THR A 240 24.82 -20.75 18.92
C THR A 240 24.12 -19.48 19.46
N LEU A 241 23.09 -19.61 20.30
CA LEU A 241 22.28 -18.46 20.79
C LEU A 241 22.82 -17.82 22.09
N LEU A 242 24.06 -18.13 22.48
CA LEU A 242 24.48 -18.12 23.89
C LEU A 242 24.99 -16.78 24.48
N SER A 243 24.86 -15.62 23.83
CA SER A 243 25.32 -14.38 24.49
C SER A 243 24.61 -13.11 24.07
N GLY A 244 24.26 -12.30 25.07
CA GLY A 244 23.60 -11.02 24.92
C GLY A 244 22.09 -11.10 24.71
N LYS A 245 21.43 -9.94 24.84
CA LYS A 245 20.01 -9.75 24.57
C LYS A 245 19.78 -9.71 23.05
N MET A 246 18.92 -10.58 22.52
CA MET A 246 18.72 -10.76 21.07
C MET A 246 17.30 -10.41 20.62
N LEU A 247 17.20 -9.95 19.37
CA LEU A 247 15.92 -9.88 18.64
C LEU A 247 15.94 -10.93 17.54
N VAL A 248 15.02 -11.89 17.58
CA VAL A 248 14.91 -12.95 16.57
C VAL A 248 13.68 -12.70 15.70
N VAL A 249 13.86 -12.60 14.39
CA VAL A 249 12.81 -12.39 13.40
C VAL A 249 12.66 -13.66 12.58
N VAL A 250 11.53 -14.35 12.74
CA VAL A 250 11.25 -15.63 12.08
C VAL A 250 10.24 -15.45 10.96
N GLU A 251 10.59 -15.81 9.72
CA GLU A 251 9.70 -15.77 8.57
C GLU A 251 9.10 -17.14 8.23
N PHE A 252 7.77 -17.22 8.30
CA PHE A 252 6.99 -18.38 7.86
C PHE A 252 6.50 -18.19 6.43
N VAL A 253 7.14 -18.91 5.50
CA VAL A 253 6.78 -18.91 4.06
C VAL A 253 5.65 -19.92 3.77
N SER A 254 5.64 -21.03 4.52
CA SER A 254 4.67 -22.11 4.39
C SER A 254 3.57 -22.03 5.47
N ASP A 255 2.56 -22.90 5.37
CA ASP A 255 1.50 -22.97 6.38
C ASP A 255 2.07 -23.52 7.70
N LEU A 256 1.52 -23.04 8.80
CA LEU A 256 2.08 -23.22 10.14
C LEU A 256 2.12 -24.70 10.55
N ASN A 257 3.34 -25.22 10.73
CA ASN A 257 3.59 -26.45 11.47
C ASN A 257 3.86 -26.14 12.95
N GLU A 258 2.85 -26.41 13.78
CA GLU A 258 2.89 -26.13 15.22
C GLU A 258 3.99 -26.89 15.96
N LYS A 259 4.29 -28.12 15.54
CA LYS A 259 5.36 -28.93 16.16
C LYS A 259 6.74 -28.29 15.96
N ASN A 260 7.02 -27.85 14.73
CA ASN A 260 8.28 -27.16 14.41
C ASN A 260 8.41 -25.86 15.22
N TRP A 261 7.29 -25.15 15.43
CA TRP A 261 7.28 -23.95 16.27
C TRP A 261 7.54 -24.26 17.75
N GLU A 262 6.93 -25.30 18.31
CA GLU A 262 7.13 -25.70 19.72
C GLU A 262 8.59 -26.09 20.00
N GLU A 263 9.21 -26.86 19.10
CA GLU A 263 10.63 -27.22 19.16
C GLU A 263 11.54 -25.98 19.11
N LEU A 264 11.25 -25.06 18.18
CA LEU A 264 11.97 -23.79 18.09
C LEU A 264 11.79 -22.95 19.36
N TYR A 265 10.55 -22.78 19.82
CA TYR A 265 10.24 -21.91 20.95
C TYR A 265 10.92 -22.42 22.23
N THR A 266 11.07 -23.73 22.38
CA THR A 266 11.83 -24.36 23.46
C THR A 266 13.33 -24.04 23.36
N SER A 267 13.88 -23.98 22.14
CA SER A 267 15.27 -23.55 21.92
C SER A 267 15.44 -22.06 22.22
N LEU A 268 14.48 -21.24 21.80
CA LEU A 268 14.45 -19.79 22.05
C LEU A 268 14.24 -19.44 23.53
N ALA A 269 13.58 -20.30 24.29
CA ALA A 269 13.40 -20.14 25.74
C ALA A 269 14.72 -20.06 26.51
N GLN A 270 15.82 -20.54 25.92
CA GLN A 270 17.17 -20.49 26.50
C GLN A 270 17.88 -19.15 26.28
N MET A 271 17.28 -18.22 25.52
CA MET A 271 17.86 -16.90 25.27
C MET A 271 17.93 -16.05 26.55
N ASN A 272 18.88 -15.11 26.57
CA ASN A 272 19.06 -14.20 27.69
C ASN A 272 17.82 -13.34 27.94
N GLU A 273 17.66 -12.93 29.21
CA GLU A 273 16.55 -12.08 29.65
C GLU A 273 16.40 -10.82 28.79
N GLY A 274 15.15 -10.48 28.50
CA GLY A 274 14.79 -9.35 27.66
C GLY A 274 14.85 -9.62 26.16
N SER A 275 15.32 -10.79 25.72
CA SER A 275 15.27 -11.17 24.30
C SER A 275 13.82 -11.23 23.80
N LYS A 276 13.62 -10.91 22.52
CA LYS A 276 12.28 -10.83 21.90
C LYS A 276 12.24 -11.56 20.58
N VAL A 277 11.05 -12.07 20.25
CA VAL A 277 10.80 -12.79 19.01
C VAL A 277 9.72 -12.07 18.22
N ILE A 278 9.96 -11.88 16.93
CA ILE A 278 8.96 -11.42 15.97
C ILE A 278 8.72 -12.53 14.97
N THR A 279 7.47 -12.91 14.75
CA THR A 279 7.11 -13.85 13.69
C THR A 279 6.46 -13.10 12.54
N ILE A 280 6.86 -13.40 11.31
CA ILE A 280 6.31 -12.82 10.09
C ILE A 280 5.59 -13.93 9.33
N SER A 281 4.32 -13.71 8.98
CA SER A 281 3.59 -14.66 8.14
C SER A 281 2.54 -13.99 7.26
N ARG A 282 2.08 -14.73 6.24
CA ARG A 282 0.89 -14.40 5.46
C ARG A 282 -0.38 -15.10 5.94
N PHE A 283 -0.25 -16.09 6.83
CA PHE A 283 -1.37 -16.92 7.26
C PHE A 283 -1.86 -16.45 8.63
N ARG A 284 -3.16 -16.09 8.73
CA ARG A 284 -3.79 -15.69 10.01
C ARG A 284 -3.68 -16.75 11.11
N LYS A 285 -3.52 -18.02 10.75
CA LYS A 285 -3.25 -19.09 11.71
C LYS A 285 -2.01 -18.83 12.59
N SER A 286 -1.03 -18.07 12.10
CA SER A 286 0.18 -17.71 12.85
C SER A 286 -0.04 -16.70 13.99
N GLU A 287 -1.21 -16.05 14.07
CA GLU A 287 -1.53 -15.11 15.16
C GLU A 287 -1.46 -15.79 16.53
N LYS A 288 -1.78 -17.09 16.59
CA LYS A 288 -1.77 -17.88 17.84
C LYS A 288 -0.37 -18.18 18.37
N LEU A 289 0.68 -17.92 17.60
CA LEU A 289 2.06 -18.07 18.06
C LEU A 289 2.47 -16.97 19.05
N GLY A 290 1.71 -15.87 19.06
CA GLY A 290 2.04 -14.69 19.84
C GLY A 290 1.75 -14.84 21.32
N THR A 291 2.63 -14.28 22.14
CA THR A 291 2.34 -14.03 23.56
C THR A 291 1.70 -12.66 23.78
N VAL A 292 1.72 -11.80 22.75
CA VAL A 292 1.10 -10.47 22.73
C VAL A 292 0.17 -10.29 21.53
N LYS A 293 -0.67 -9.25 21.57
CA LYS A 293 -1.62 -8.94 20.49
C LYS A 293 -0.88 -8.74 19.15
N PRO A 294 -1.26 -9.44 18.08
CA PRO A 294 -0.58 -9.35 16.79
C PRO A 294 -0.72 -7.96 16.14
N ILE A 295 0.24 -7.63 15.28
CA ILE A 295 0.14 -6.52 14.32
C ILE A 295 -0.36 -7.08 13.00
N LEU A 296 -1.54 -6.65 12.59
CA LEU A 296 -2.14 -7.02 11.32
C LEU A 296 -1.82 -5.94 10.28
N LEU A 297 -1.12 -6.31 9.22
CA LEU A 297 -0.86 -5.44 8.08
C LEU A 297 -1.82 -5.75 6.94
N ASP A 298 -2.85 -4.94 6.84
CA ASP A 298 -3.77 -4.96 5.72
C ASP A 298 -3.28 -4.09 4.57
N ILE A 299 -3.89 -4.25 3.40
CA ILE A 299 -3.70 -3.34 2.28
C ILE A 299 -4.26 -1.97 2.71
N HIS A 300 -3.57 -0.89 2.38
CA HIS A 300 -4.02 0.47 2.64
C HIS A 300 -5.42 0.72 2.06
N SER A 301 -6.15 1.67 2.65
CA SER A 301 -7.46 2.10 2.13
C SER A 301 -7.32 2.64 0.69
N HIS A 302 -8.43 2.76 -0.05
CA HIS A 302 -8.36 3.30 -1.42
C HIS A 302 -7.74 4.70 -1.40
N GLU A 303 -8.25 5.54 -0.51
CA GLU A 303 -7.86 6.93 -0.34
C GLU A 303 -6.37 7.05 0.01
N GLU A 304 -5.89 6.20 0.92
CA GLU A 304 -4.48 6.15 1.33
C GLU A 304 -3.57 5.62 0.22
N LEU A 305 -3.98 4.57 -0.50
CA LEU A 305 -3.23 4.02 -1.62
C LEU A 305 -3.13 5.03 -2.77
N THR A 306 -4.22 5.75 -3.04
CA THR A 306 -4.29 6.83 -4.03
C THR A 306 -3.34 7.95 -3.65
N TYR A 307 -3.36 8.40 -2.39
CA TYR A 307 -2.45 9.43 -1.90
C TYR A 307 -0.98 8.98 -2.06
N LEU A 308 -0.65 7.76 -1.63
CA LEU A 308 0.68 7.19 -1.76
C LEU A 308 1.13 7.13 -3.23
N PHE A 309 0.27 6.60 -4.10
CA PHE A 309 0.60 6.46 -5.52
C PHE A 309 0.85 7.81 -6.18
N LYS A 310 0.00 8.82 -5.91
CA LYS A 310 0.20 10.18 -6.44
C LYS A 310 1.51 10.78 -5.92
N THR A 311 1.78 10.69 -4.63
CA THR A 311 3.02 11.19 -4.02
C THR A 311 4.25 10.57 -4.68
N LEU A 312 4.24 9.25 -4.93
CA LEU A 312 5.34 8.55 -5.58
C LEU A 312 5.44 8.82 -7.09
N ALA A 313 4.31 8.93 -7.81
CA ALA A 313 4.30 9.06 -9.26
C ALA A 313 4.65 10.47 -9.73
N PHE A 314 4.24 11.49 -8.97
CA PHE A 314 4.61 12.88 -9.24
C PHE A 314 5.99 13.25 -8.66
N GLY A 315 6.41 12.60 -7.57
CA GLY A 315 7.68 12.89 -6.92
C GLY A 315 7.74 14.35 -6.46
N SER A 316 8.69 15.12 -6.98
CA SER A 316 8.81 16.56 -6.68
C SER A 316 7.94 17.46 -7.55
N ALA A 317 7.29 16.92 -8.59
CA ALA A 317 6.41 17.70 -9.44
C ALA A 317 5.12 18.04 -8.67
N ASN A 318 4.65 19.27 -8.83
CA ASN A 318 3.39 19.69 -8.23
C ASN A 318 2.22 19.09 -9.02
N PRO A 319 1.38 18.21 -8.43
CA PRO A 319 0.27 17.61 -9.15
C PRO A 319 -0.73 18.63 -9.69
N MET A 320 -0.77 19.84 -9.09
CA MET A 320 -1.64 20.94 -9.52
C MET A 320 -1.33 21.44 -10.93
N ASP A 321 -0.08 21.33 -11.37
CA ASP A 321 0.32 21.75 -12.72
C ASP A 321 -0.09 20.72 -13.79
N HIS A 322 -0.61 19.56 -13.37
CA HIS A 322 -0.89 18.40 -14.21
C HIS A 322 -2.26 17.77 -13.94
N PRO A 323 -3.38 18.50 -14.08
CA PRO A 323 -4.71 18.02 -13.71
C PRO A 323 -5.17 16.78 -14.50
N ARG A 324 -4.72 16.63 -15.75
CA ARG A 324 -5.01 15.43 -16.54
C ARG A 324 -4.28 14.20 -16.02
N LEU A 325 -3.06 14.35 -15.53
CA LEU A 325 -2.31 13.25 -14.92
C LEU A 325 -2.94 12.82 -13.59
N LEU A 326 -3.51 13.75 -12.82
CA LEU A 326 -4.25 13.42 -11.59
C LEU A 326 -5.41 12.45 -11.86
N GLN A 327 -6.14 12.62 -12.97
CA GLN A 327 -7.21 11.69 -13.36
C GLN A 327 -6.67 10.31 -13.74
N VAL A 328 -5.60 10.27 -14.51
CA VAL A 328 -4.95 8.99 -14.86
C VAL A 328 -4.37 8.31 -13.62
N ALA A 329 -3.87 9.09 -12.65
CA ALA A 329 -3.36 8.59 -11.39
C ALA A 329 -4.45 7.90 -10.55
N GLU A 330 -5.65 8.47 -10.53
CA GLU A 330 -6.81 7.89 -9.85
C GLU A 330 -7.19 6.53 -10.46
N GLU A 331 -7.22 6.45 -11.78
CA GLU A 331 -7.48 5.19 -12.49
C GLU A 331 -6.40 4.13 -12.19
N PHE A 332 -5.12 4.52 -12.16
CA PHE A 332 -4.05 3.63 -11.72
C PHE A 332 -4.28 3.12 -10.30
N ALA A 333 -4.57 4.01 -9.35
CA ALA A 333 -4.78 3.64 -7.95
C ALA A 333 -5.94 2.66 -7.79
N MET A 334 -7.05 2.87 -8.50
CA MET A 334 -8.19 1.94 -8.53
C MET A 334 -7.78 0.56 -9.09
N GLN A 335 -7.04 0.52 -10.20
CA GLN A 335 -6.55 -0.76 -10.76
C GLN A 335 -5.59 -1.48 -9.80
N LEU A 336 -4.70 -0.73 -9.15
CA LEU A 336 -3.73 -1.25 -8.19
C LEU A 336 -4.39 -1.75 -6.91
N GLN A 337 -5.45 -1.10 -6.42
CA GLN A 337 -6.17 -1.57 -5.23
C GLN A 337 -6.86 -2.92 -5.49
N LEU A 338 -7.53 -3.04 -6.64
CA LEU A 338 -8.30 -4.24 -6.98
C LEU A 338 -7.41 -5.45 -7.32
N ARG A 339 -6.17 -5.21 -7.81
CA ARG A 339 -5.38 -6.25 -8.49
C ARG A 339 -3.90 -6.29 -8.09
N GLY A 340 -3.41 -5.31 -7.33
CA GLY A 340 -1.99 -5.04 -7.12
C GLY A 340 -1.47 -5.28 -5.71
N SER A 341 -0.19 -4.94 -5.55
CA SER A 341 0.58 -4.96 -4.30
C SER A 341 1.31 -3.63 -4.12
N LEU A 342 1.87 -3.36 -2.94
CA LEU A 342 2.73 -2.17 -2.75
C LEU A 342 3.95 -2.18 -3.67
N ILE A 343 4.42 -3.35 -4.08
CA ILE A 343 5.47 -3.45 -5.09
C ILE A 343 4.96 -2.92 -6.44
N SER A 344 3.75 -3.31 -6.85
CA SER A 344 3.13 -2.83 -8.09
C SER A 344 2.93 -1.31 -8.10
N VAL A 345 2.55 -0.73 -6.96
CA VAL A 345 2.45 0.74 -6.76
C VAL A 345 3.80 1.39 -7.04
N ASN A 346 4.87 0.91 -6.38
CA ASN A 346 6.21 1.47 -6.53
C ASN A 346 6.74 1.35 -7.96
N ILE A 347 6.56 0.19 -8.62
CA ILE A 347 6.97 -0.02 -10.01
C ILE A 347 6.29 0.98 -10.94
N CYS A 348 4.95 1.08 -10.86
CA CYS A 348 4.21 1.98 -11.73
C CYS A 348 4.59 3.43 -11.46
N ALA A 349 4.65 3.84 -10.18
CA ALA A 349 5.02 5.19 -9.80
C ALA A 349 6.44 5.56 -10.26
N ASP A 350 7.42 4.67 -10.11
CA ASP A 350 8.79 4.89 -10.59
C ASP A 350 8.81 5.10 -12.09
N VAL A 351 8.17 4.23 -12.89
CA VAL A 351 8.12 4.36 -14.35
C VAL A 351 7.47 5.68 -14.80
N LEU A 352 6.35 6.04 -14.18
CA LEU A 352 5.56 7.21 -14.57
C LEU A 352 6.25 8.54 -14.25
N ARG A 353 7.03 8.60 -13.16
CA ARG A 353 7.74 9.81 -12.72
C ARG A 353 8.78 10.30 -13.74
N TRP A 354 9.30 9.42 -14.61
CA TRP A 354 10.27 9.80 -15.64
C TRP A 354 9.68 10.54 -16.83
N ASN A 355 8.36 10.51 -16.99
CA ASN A 355 7.70 11.16 -18.11
C ASN A 355 6.29 11.61 -17.72
N LEU A 356 6.14 12.91 -17.43
CA LEU A 356 4.88 13.55 -17.09
C LEU A 356 4.04 13.91 -18.33
N ASP A 357 4.02 13.03 -19.33
CA ASP A 357 3.12 13.11 -20.49
C ASP A 357 1.87 12.25 -20.27
N VAL A 358 0.70 12.81 -20.60
CA VAL A 358 -0.59 12.16 -20.39
C VAL A 358 -0.74 10.91 -21.24
N ASN A 359 -0.28 10.93 -22.50
CA ASN A 359 -0.40 9.78 -23.40
C ASN A 359 0.54 8.66 -22.95
N PHE A 360 1.73 8.99 -22.45
CA PHE A 360 2.63 8.04 -21.83
C PHE A 360 1.98 7.33 -20.65
N TRP A 361 1.38 8.07 -19.71
CA TRP A 361 0.69 7.49 -18.54
C TRP A 361 -0.46 6.56 -18.96
N ILE A 362 -1.29 7.00 -19.92
CA ILE A 362 -2.39 6.19 -20.46
C ILE A 362 -1.86 4.92 -21.14
N SER A 363 -0.77 5.01 -21.88
CA SER A 363 -0.13 3.86 -22.55
C SER A 363 0.33 2.80 -21.53
N ILE A 364 1.00 3.23 -20.46
CA ILE A 364 1.41 2.32 -19.37
C ILE A 364 0.19 1.71 -18.68
N LEU A 365 -0.84 2.51 -18.37
CA LEU A 365 -2.08 2.04 -17.74
C LEU A 365 -2.75 0.93 -18.58
N ASN A 366 -2.88 1.16 -19.88
CA ASN A 366 -3.47 0.19 -20.81
C ASN A 366 -2.69 -1.13 -20.85
N ARG A 367 -1.36 -1.08 -20.80
CA ARG A 367 -0.52 -2.28 -20.74
C ARG A 367 -0.75 -3.05 -19.44
N CYS A 368 -0.79 -2.36 -18.29
CA CYS A 368 -1.09 -2.97 -16.99
C CYS A 368 -2.46 -3.65 -16.96
N ILE A 369 -3.49 -2.98 -17.49
CA ILE A 369 -4.85 -3.53 -17.59
C ILE A 369 -4.85 -4.78 -18.47
N THR A 370 -4.21 -4.71 -19.64
CA THR A 370 -4.17 -5.82 -20.60
C THR A 370 -3.47 -7.05 -20.01
N VAL A 371 -2.33 -6.85 -19.33
CA VAL A 371 -1.63 -7.93 -18.61
C VAL A 371 -2.55 -8.55 -17.55
N ALA A 372 -3.24 -7.72 -16.76
CA ALA A 372 -4.13 -8.22 -15.71
C ALA A 372 -5.31 -9.03 -16.28
N GLU A 373 -5.94 -8.54 -17.34
CA GLU A 373 -7.07 -9.19 -17.99
C GLU A 373 -6.67 -10.49 -18.68
N LYS A 374 -5.55 -10.51 -19.42
CA LYS A 374 -5.06 -11.71 -20.09
C LYS A 374 -4.77 -12.83 -19.10
N ASN A 375 -4.09 -12.52 -17.98
CA ASN A 375 -3.82 -13.52 -16.95
C ASN A 375 -5.11 -13.97 -16.24
N PHE A 376 -6.06 -13.07 -16.01
CA PHE A 376 -7.36 -13.45 -15.47
C PHE A 376 -8.13 -14.38 -16.41
N SER A 377 -8.15 -14.10 -17.72
CA SER A 377 -8.76 -14.97 -18.72
C SER A 377 -8.08 -16.34 -18.83
N LEU A 378 -6.75 -16.38 -18.71
CA LEU A 378 -5.99 -17.63 -18.80
C LEU A 378 -6.15 -18.53 -17.56
N TYR A 379 -6.22 -17.93 -16.37
CA TYR A 379 -6.13 -18.68 -15.11
C TYR A 379 -7.37 -18.58 -14.20
N GLY A 380 -8.34 -17.72 -14.52
CA GLY A 380 -9.51 -17.44 -13.68
C GLY A 380 -9.18 -16.77 -12.34
N LYS A 381 -7.96 -16.25 -12.16
CA LYS A 381 -7.44 -15.68 -10.91
C LYS A 381 -6.74 -14.36 -11.16
N HIS A 382 -6.80 -13.46 -10.19
CA HIS A 382 -6.06 -12.19 -10.23
C HIS A 382 -4.54 -12.41 -10.21
N VAL A 383 -3.80 -11.53 -10.88
CA VAL A 383 -2.32 -11.54 -10.96
C VAL A 383 -1.67 -11.69 -9.59
N ARG A 384 -2.17 -10.97 -8.58
CA ARG A 384 -1.71 -11.11 -7.20
C ARG A 384 -1.80 -12.55 -6.66
N SER A 385 -2.93 -13.20 -6.87
CA SER A 385 -3.15 -14.58 -6.41
C SER A 385 -2.23 -15.56 -7.14
N LEU A 386 -2.03 -15.34 -8.44
CA LEU A 386 -1.08 -16.13 -9.24
C LEU A 386 0.34 -15.99 -8.71
N PHE A 387 0.76 -14.76 -8.41
CA PHE A 387 2.07 -14.48 -7.82
C PHE A 387 2.23 -15.15 -6.45
N GLU A 388 1.21 -15.06 -5.58
CA GLU A 388 1.20 -15.68 -4.26
C GLU A 388 1.26 -17.22 -4.30
N GLN A 389 0.76 -17.82 -5.38
CA GLN A 389 0.73 -19.27 -5.61
C GLN A 389 1.94 -19.77 -6.42
N GLY A 390 2.85 -18.88 -6.83
CA GLY A 390 3.99 -19.23 -7.68
C GLY A 390 3.59 -19.66 -9.09
N HIS A 391 2.39 -19.28 -9.54
CA HIS A 391 1.94 -19.52 -10.91
C HIS A 391 2.64 -18.60 -11.89
N ARG A 392 2.80 -19.08 -13.12
CA ARG A 392 3.39 -18.30 -14.21
C ARG A 392 2.52 -17.09 -14.51
N LEU A 393 3.17 -16.00 -14.93
CA LEU A 393 2.50 -14.75 -15.32
C LEU A 393 2.90 -14.36 -16.73
N ASP A 394 1.92 -14.15 -17.60
CA ASP A 394 2.13 -13.58 -18.93
C ASP A 394 2.30 -12.07 -18.83
N ILE A 395 3.46 -11.55 -19.22
CA ILE A 395 3.77 -10.12 -19.26
C ILE A 395 4.11 -9.65 -20.68
N THR A 396 3.68 -10.38 -21.71
CA THR A 396 4.01 -10.09 -23.12
C THR A 396 3.64 -8.66 -23.51
N ASN A 397 2.51 -8.15 -23.01
CA ASN A 397 2.05 -6.79 -23.28
C ASN A 397 2.91 -5.69 -22.62
N PHE A 398 3.87 -6.05 -21.76
CA PHE A 398 4.94 -5.15 -21.30
C PHE A 398 6.13 -5.10 -22.26
N ALA A 399 6.16 -5.85 -23.35
CA ALA A 399 7.21 -5.74 -24.35
C ALA A 399 6.59 -5.83 -25.76
N SER A 400 6.03 -4.73 -26.24
CA SER A 400 5.25 -4.64 -27.48
C SER A 400 6.00 -5.00 -28.78
N SER A 401 7.27 -5.43 -28.72
CA SER A 401 8.19 -5.54 -29.85
C SER A 401 8.73 -6.94 -30.15
N SER A 402 8.24 -8.02 -29.52
CA SER A 402 8.75 -9.37 -29.80
C SER A 402 7.62 -10.38 -30.06
N ALA A 403 7.76 -11.14 -31.14
CA ALA A 403 6.82 -12.20 -31.55
C ALA A 403 6.74 -13.38 -30.56
N ALA A 404 7.65 -13.45 -29.57
CA ALA A 404 7.68 -14.51 -28.57
C ALA A 404 6.98 -14.09 -27.26
N PRO A 405 6.06 -14.91 -26.71
CA PRO A 405 5.45 -14.68 -25.40
C PRO A 405 6.50 -14.44 -24.32
N LEU A 406 6.17 -13.58 -23.35
CA LEU A 406 7.03 -13.27 -22.21
C LEU A 406 6.33 -13.75 -20.95
N HIS A 407 6.88 -14.77 -20.30
CA HIS A 407 6.34 -15.32 -19.06
C HIS A 407 7.34 -15.18 -17.92
N ILE A 408 6.85 -14.71 -16.78
CA ILE A 408 7.60 -14.70 -15.52
C ILE A 408 7.22 -15.95 -14.72
N ILE A 409 8.23 -16.56 -14.10
CA ILE A 409 8.04 -17.54 -13.03
C ILE A 409 8.32 -16.83 -11.68
N PRO A 410 7.30 -16.56 -10.84
CA PRO A 410 7.52 -15.97 -9.53
C PRO A 410 8.39 -16.90 -8.70
N PHE A 411 9.58 -16.44 -8.34
CA PHE A 411 10.59 -17.29 -7.70
C PHE A 411 10.50 -17.17 -6.18
N ALA A 412 10.56 -18.30 -5.49
CA ALA A 412 10.70 -18.39 -4.04
C ALA A 412 12.01 -19.14 -3.71
N GLY A 413 13.13 -18.41 -3.62
CA GLY A 413 14.40 -18.97 -3.14
C GLY A 413 15.64 -18.55 -3.94
N HIS A 414 16.81 -18.64 -3.32
CA HIS A 414 18.08 -18.28 -3.96
C HIS A 414 18.68 -19.52 -4.67
N SER A 415 18.49 -19.65 -5.99
CA SER A 415 19.26 -20.62 -6.79
C SER A 415 20.58 -19.98 -7.22
N SER A 416 21.71 -20.63 -6.93
CA SER A 416 23.04 -20.20 -7.37
C SER A 416 23.19 -20.16 -8.90
N ALA A 417 22.46 -21.02 -9.62
CA ALA A 417 22.52 -21.16 -11.08
C ALA A 417 21.93 -19.96 -11.85
N LEU A 418 21.21 -19.06 -11.17
CA LEU A 418 20.59 -17.89 -11.79
C LEU A 418 21.42 -16.61 -11.61
N LYS A 419 22.52 -16.64 -10.83
CA LYS A 419 23.34 -15.43 -10.59
C LYS A 419 24.04 -14.92 -11.85
N ASP A 420 24.28 -15.78 -12.83
CA ASP A 420 25.09 -15.50 -14.01
C ASP A 420 24.27 -15.04 -15.23
N LEU A 421 22.94 -14.98 -15.13
CA LEU A 421 22.07 -14.51 -16.24
C LEU A 421 22.04 -12.99 -16.32
N GLN A 422 21.88 -12.48 -17.55
CA GLN A 422 21.67 -11.05 -17.81
C GLN A 422 20.46 -10.54 -16.99
N ARG A 423 20.61 -9.36 -16.38
CA ARG A 423 19.55 -8.68 -15.64
C ARG A 423 18.97 -7.56 -16.47
N VAL A 424 17.64 -7.49 -16.51
CA VAL A 424 16.90 -6.37 -17.10
C VAL A 424 15.85 -5.93 -16.10
N THR A 425 15.71 -4.63 -15.88
CA THR A 425 14.67 -4.13 -14.99
C THR A 425 13.33 -4.05 -15.71
N LEU A 426 12.23 -4.27 -14.98
CA LEU A 426 10.89 -4.10 -15.55
C LEU A 426 10.67 -2.66 -16.02
N ARG A 427 11.29 -1.67 -15.35
CA ARG A 427 11.27 -0.28 -15.79
C ARG A 427 11.92 -0.10 -17.16
N GLU A 428 13.13 -0.60 -17.38
CA GLU A 428 13.81 -0.52 -18.68
C GLU A 428 12.95 -1.18 -19.76
N LEU A 429 12.41 -2.37 -19.48
CA LEU A 429 11.55 -3.08 -20.43
C LEU A 429 10.26 -2.31 -20.76
N LEU A 430 9.68 -1.60 -19.77
CA LEU A 430 8.49 -0.79 -19.97
C LEU A 430 8.79 0.47 -20.79
N LEU A 431 9.94 1.10 -20.58
CA LEU A 431 10.37 2.31 -21.30
C LEU A 431 10.85 2.00 -22.72
N ASP A 432 11.61 0.92 -22.89
CA ASP A 432 12.16 0.48 -24.17
C ASP A 432 12.08 -1.06 -24.29
N PRO A 433 11.10 -1.60 -25.03
CA PRO A 433 10.98 -3.03 -25.27
C PRO A 433 12.18 -3.67 -25.98
N SER A 434 13.05 -2.89 -26.63
CA SER A 434 14.19 -3.40 -27.39
C SER A 434 15.33 -3.93 -26.50
N VAL A 435 15.35 -3.53 -25.22
CA VAL A 435 16.32 -4.02 -24.23
C VAL A 435 16.12 -5.48 -23.83
N ARG A 436 15.03 -6.12 -24.31
CA ARG A 436 14.74 -7.53 -24.05
C ARG A 436 15.89 -8.43 -24.52
N PRO A 437 16.48 -9.25 -23.63
CA PRO A 437 17.49 -10.23 -24.01
C PRO A 437 16.92 -11.30 -24.96
N LYS A 438 17.76 -11.80 -25.88
CA LYS A 438 17.39 -12.86 -26.83
C LYS A 438 17.38 -14.27 -26.21
N GLY A 439 17.80 -14.41 -24.95
CA GLY A 439 17.93 -15.67 -24.22
C GLY A 439 17.27 -15.60 -22.85
N ASP A 440 17.48 -16.62 -22.02
CA ASP A 440 17.01 -16.65 -20.64
C ASP A 440 17.61 -15.47 -19.87
N PHE A 441 16.80 -14.78 -19.08
CA PHE A 441 17.25 -13.62 -18.31
C PHE A 441 16.52 -13.48 -16.98
N ASN A 442 17.10 -12.67 -16.11
CA ASN A 442 16.48 -12.29 -14.85
C ASN A 442 15.80 -10.94 -15.02
N LEU A 443 14.48 -10.90 -14.79
CA LEU A 443 13.73 -9.67 -14.69
C LEU A 443 13.74 -9.17 -13.25
N VAL A 444 14.34 -8.01 -13.03
CA VAL A 444 14.26 -7.29 -11.76
C VAL A 444 12.98 -6.47 -11.79
N SER A 445 11.93 -6.94 -11.10
CA SER A 445 10.64 -6.23 -11.09
C SER A 445 10.71 -4.95 -10.26
N TRP A 446 11.37 -5.01 -9.11
CA TRP A 446 11.56 -3.85 -8.23
C TRP A 446 12.79 -4.03 -7.34
N GLU A 447 13.52 -2.96 -7.06
CA GLU A 447 14.51 -2.90 -6.00
C GLU A 447 14.05 -1.89 -4.96
N SER A 448 13.79 -2.37 -3.75
CA SER A 448 13.29 -1.51 -2.68
C SER A 448 14.34 -0.49 -2.27
N LYS A 449 13.98 0.80 -2.32
CA LYS A 449 14.74 1.88 -1.68
C LYS A 449 14.53 1.94 -0.17
N LEU A 450 13.55 1.19 0.34
CA LEU A 450 13.31 1.03 1.78
C LEU A 450 14.04 -0.19 2.32
N PRO A 451 14.63 -0.12 3.53
CA PRO A 451 15.21 -1.29 4.19
C PRO A 451 14.17 -2.43 4.33
N PRO A 452 14.58 -3.70 4.24
CA PRO A 452 15.96 -4.19 4.12
C PRO A 452 16.49 -4.22 2.67
N TYR A 453 16.03 -3.32 1.78
CA TYR A 453 16.51 -3.18 0.40
C TYR A 453 16.34 -4.45 -0.44
N THR A 454 15.17 -5.08 -0.31
CA THR A 454 14.86 -6.32 -1.01
C THR A 454 14.75 -6.09 -2.52
N SER A 455 15.51 -6.87 -3.31
CA SER A 455 15.32 -6.97 -4.76
C SER A 455 14.35 -8.09 -5.10
N PHE A 456 13.34 -7.78 -5.90
CA PHE A 456 12.35 -8.72 -6.42
C PHE A 456 12.78 -9.16 -7.82
N ILE A 457 13.36 -10.36 -7.91
CA ILE A 457 13.94 -10.89 -9.14
C ILE A 457 13.14 -12.10 -9.58
N HIS A 458 12.85 -12.19 -10.86
CA HIS A 458 12.11 -13.29 -11.45
C HIS A 458 12.82 -13.85 -12.67
N PHE A 459 12.75 -15.17 -12.82
CA PHE A 459 13.30 -15.85 -13.98
C PHE A 459 12.35 -15.70 -15.17
N VAL A 460 12.91 -15.29 -16.30
CA VAL A 460 12.21 -15.17 -17.59
C VAL A 460 12.87 -16.12 -18.59
N PRO A 461 12.21 -17.23 -18.93
CA PRO A 461 12.73 -18.18 -19.90
C PRO A 461 12.50 -17.66 -21.33
N ASN A 462 13.43 -17.98 -22.22
CA ASN A 462 13.32 -17.73 -23.63
C ASN A 462 12.48 -18.81 -24.29
N TYR A 463 11.21 -18.52 -24.58
CA TYR A 463 10.29 -19.50 -25.14
C TYR A 463 10.16 -19.34 -26.67
N SER A 464 10.65 -20.34 -27.40
CA SER A 464 10.26 -20.65 -28.78
C SER A 464 9.39 -21.92 -28.79
N GLN A 465 8.07 -21.73 -28.83
CA GLN A 465 6.99 -22.74 -28.98
C GLN A 465 6.61 -23.66 -27.78
N ASP A 466 5.29 -23.89 -27.73
CA ASP A 466 4.36 -24.54 -26.77
C ASP A 466 4.86 -25.59 -25.76
N PHE A 467 4.39 -25.48 -24.50
CA PHE A 467 4.28 -26.59 -23.54
C PHE A 467 2.96 -26.55 -22.71
N PRO A 468 2.49 -27.69 -22.18
CA PRO A 468 1.12 -27.94 -21.74
C PRO A 468 0.83 -27.49 -20.30
N LYS A 469 -0.48 -27.46 -20.01
CA LYS A 469 -1.17 -26.98 -18.79
C LYS A 469 -0.36 -27.16 -17.48
N ASP A 470 -0.24 -26.05 -16.77
CA ASP A 470 0.47 -25.90 -15.49
C ASP A 470 0.10 -26.98 -14.45
N LYS A 471 1.08 -27.76 -14.02
CA LYS A 471 1.04 -28.39 -12.68
C LYS A 471 1.63 -27.39 -11.68
N PRO A 472 0.95 -27.08 -10.56
CA PRO A 472 1.56 -26.30 -9.49
C PRO A 472 2.84 -27.01 -9.02
N LEU A 473 3.91 -26.23 -8.80
CA LEU A 473 5.13 -26.72 -8.17
C LEU A 473 4.81 -27.08 -6.70
N SER A 474 4.30 -28.29 -6.50
CA SER A 474 4.29 -28.95 -5.20
C SER A 474 5.74 -29.04 -4.71
N GLY A 475 6.01 -28.54 -3.51
CA GLY A 475 7.31 -28.64 -2.86
C GLY A 475 7.84 -30.07 -2.98
N ARG A 476 9.12 -30.19 -3.36
CA ARG A 476 9.82 -31.48 -3.50
C ARG A 476 9.57 -32.36 -2.25
N LYS A 477 8.65 -33.33 -2.35
CA LYS A 477 8.77 -34.57 -1.58
C LYS A 477 10.05 -35.23 -2.08
N ARG A 478 11.09 -35.24 -1.25
CA ARG A 478 12.29 -36.04 -1.53
C ARG A 478 11.85 -37.49 -1.69
N ARG A 479 12.35 -38.13 -2.76
CA ARG A 479 12.38 -39.59 -2.89
C ARG A 479 13.11 -40.13 -1.66
N GLY A 480 12.49 -41.07 -0.94
CA GLY A 480 13.23 -41.96 -0.08
C GLY A 480 13.97 -42.95 -0.97
N ASP A 481 15.28 -43.05 -0.79
CA ASP A 481 16.04 -44.20 -1.27
C ASP A 481 15.66 -45.43 -0.42
N PRO A 482 15.63 -46.63 -1.03
CA PRO A 482 15.21 -47.84 -0.36
C PRO A 482 16.33 -48.41 0.52
N SER A 483 15.95 -48.83 1.72
CA SER A 483 16.61 -49.89 2.47
C SER A 483 15.56 -50.92 2.87
#